data_AF-A0A1E4RGD6-F1
#
_entry.id   AF-A0A1E4RGD6-F1
#
_cell.length_a   1.000
_cell.length_b   1.000
_cell.length_c   1.000
_cell.angle_alpha   90.00
_cell.angle_beta   90.00
_cell.angle_gamma   90.00
#
_symmetry.space_group_name_H-M   'P 1'
#
loop_
_entity.id
_entity.type
_entity.pdbx_description
1 polymer ?
#
loop_
_entity_poly.entity_id
_entity_poly.type
_entity_poly.pdbx_seq_one_letter_code
_entity_poly.pdbx_strand_id
1 'polypeptide(L)'
;MDIRANERFHLLPRERLGVIGTLGGIVGAMSGFYEGIKLSSLRYLVENGHRLPRTVGGWYFYHKKKNYVMILNGCRQGLKTGSKYAAGVTAFFGMEYLFDVYLRNNTIDFLNTTLTGVIMAGLYGRLHQLSRVQSINYIKKGGFLGLSIGITQDLMIWTRGGYIWYLHKLGIKNPRFQKQSESPFKA
;
A
#
# COMPACT_ATOMS: atom_id res chain seq x y z
N MET A 1 -9.75 9.13 -27.97
CA MET A 1 -10.48 8.89 -26.71
C MET A 1 -9.56 8.12 -25.79
N ASP A 2 -9.45 8.52 -24.52
CA ASP A 2 -8.50 7.92 -23.61
C ASP A 2 -9.00 6.57 -23.08
N ILE A 3 -8.33 5.48 -23.49
CA ILE A 3 -8.66 4.10 -23.12
C ILE A 3 -8.53 3.91 -21.59
N ARG A 4 -7.76 4.77 -20.91
CA ARG A 4 -7.44 4.68 -19.47
C ARG A 4 -8.47 5.37 -18.57
N ALA A 5 -9.49 6.02 -19.13
CA ALA A 5 -10.49 6.76 -18.36
C ALA A 5 -11.26 5.88 -17.35
N ASN A 6 -11.47 4.60 -17.70
CA ASN A 6 -12.15 3.62 -16.86
C ASN A 6 -11.18 2.84 -15.96
N GLU A 7 -9.88 2.96 -16.18
CA GLU A 7 -8.87 2.24 -15.41
C GLU A 7 -8.61 2.89 -14.04
N ARG A 8 -8.45 2.06 -13.00
CA ARG A 8 -8.06 2.56 -11.68
C ARG A 8 -6.71 3.27 -11.77
N PHE A 9 -6.61 4.45 -11.18
CA PHE A 9 -5.42 5.31 -11.22
C PHE A 9 -4.96 5.75 -12.62
N HIS A 10 -5.78 5.54 -13.68
CA HIS A 10 -5.44 5.93 -15.05
C HIS A 10 -4.20 5.21 -15.62
N LEU A 11 -3.85 4.07 -15.03
CA LEU A 11 -2.68 3.29 -15.41
C LEU A 11 -3.14 1.90 -15.85
N LEU A 12 -2.45 1.35 -16.85
CA LEU A 12 -2.69 -0.02 -17.28
C LEU A 12 -2.35 -0.99 -16.12
N PRO A 13 -3.05 -2.13 -16.00
CA PRO A 13 -2.86 -3.03 -14.86
C PRO A 13 -1.41 -3.47 -14.61
N ARG A 14 -0.61 -3.66 -15.66
CA ARG A 14 0.82 -4.02 -15.55
C ARG A 14 1.68 -2.89 -15.00
N GLU A 15 1.47 -1.67 -15.48
CA GLU A 15 2.18 -0.46 -15.04
C GLU A 15 1.80 -0.10 -13.60
N ARG A 16 0.51 -0.26 -13.26
CA ARG A 16 -0.04 0.01 -11.94
C ARG A 16 0.65 -0.78 -10.83
N LEU A 17 0.87 -2.08 -11.05
CA LEU A 17 1.53 -2.94 -10.05
C LEU A 17 2.97 -2.50 -9.77
N GLY A 18 3.73 -2.15 -10.82
CA GLY A 18 5.12 -1.68 -10.68
C GLY A 18 5.21 -0.33 -9.95
N VAL A 19 4.38 0.63 -10.35
CA VAL A 19 4.39 1.98 -9.75
C VAL A 19 3.91 1.94 -8.31
N ILE A 20 2.79 1.28 -8.02
CA ILE A 20 2.25 1.26 -6.66
C ILE A 20 3.10 0.39 -5.72
N GLY A 21 3.68 -0.70 -6.21
CA GLY A 21 4.62 -1.53 -5.45
C GLY A 21 5.89 -0.77 -5.06
N THR A 22 6.48 -0.01 -5.99
CA THR A 22 7.67 0.81 -5.71
C THR A 22 7.38 1.96 -4.75
N LEU A 23 6.25 2.66 -4.94
CA LEU A 23 5.81 3.71 -4.00
C LEU A 23 5.56 3.16 -2.59
N GLY A 24 4.85 2.03 -2.48
CA GLY A 24 4.63 1.35 -1.20
C GLY A 24 5.94 0.93 -0.54
N GLY A 25 6.90 0.45 -1.33
CA GLY A 25 8.24 0.12 -0.87
C GLY A 25 9.02 1.32 -0.32
N ILE A 26 8.96 2.47 -1.00
CA ILE A 26 9.61 3.72 -0.54
C ILE A 26 9.02 4.17 0.79
N VAL A 27 7.69 4.21 0.90
CA VAL A 27 7.00 4.61 2.14
C VAL A 27 7.35 3.66 3.28
N GLY A 28 7.32 2.34 3.02
CA GLY A 28 7.71 1.33 4.01
C GLY A 28 9.18 1.43 4.42
N ALA A 29 10.08 1.77 3.48
CA ALA A 29 11.49 1.96 3.76
C ALA A 29 11.74 3.19 4.63
N MET A 30 11.08 4.32 4.34
CA MET A 30 11.16 5.52 5.17
C MET A 30 10.63 5.29 6.59
N SER A 31 9.48 4.63 6.72
CA SER A 31 8.92 4.27 8.04
C SER A 31 9.86 3.34 8.82
N GLY A 32 10.36 2.29 8.17
CA GLY A 32 11.30 1.34 8.79
C GLY A 32 12.64 1.97 9.16
N PHE A 33 13.12 2.92 8.37
CA PHE A 33 14.33 3.68 8.65
C PHE A 33 14.17 4.54 9.90
N TYR A 34 13.06 5.28 10.00
CA TYR A 34 12.74 6.11 11.17
C TYR A 34 12.64 5.28 12.46
N GLU A 35 11.91 4.16 12.42
CA GLU A 35 11.81 3.23 13.56
C GLU A 35 13.18 2.64 13.94
N GLY A 36 13.96 2.23 12.94
CA GLY A 36 15.30 1.67 13.13
C GLY A 36 16.27 2.66 13.79
N ILE A 37 16.25 3.93 13.38
CA ILE A 37 17.03 5.01 14.01
C ILE A 37 16.60 5.22 15.45
N LYS A 38 15.30 5.33 15.72
CA LYS A 38 14.79 5.56 17.07
C LYS A 38 15.19 4.43 18.02
N LEU A 39 14.98 3.18 17.61
CA LEU A 39 15.28 2.01 18.44
C LEU A 39 16.79 1.87 18.69
N SER A 40 17.62 2.04 17.66
CA SER A 40 19.08 1.94 17.78
C SER A 40 19.67 3.08 18.61
N SER A 41 19.12 4.30 18.54
CA SER A 41 19.52 5.42 19.38
C SER A 41 19.27 5.14 20.86
N LEU A 42 18.07 4.65 21.19
CA LEU A 42 17.70 4.28 22.56
C LEU A 42 18.58 3.14 23.08
N ARG A 43 18.77 2.10 22.26
CA ARG A 43 19.64 0.97 22.60
C ARG A 43 21.09 1.41 22.87
N TYR A 44 21.65 2.28 22.02
CA TYR A 44 23.01 2.79 22.20
C TYR A 44 23.15 3.61 23.49
N LEU A 45 22.12 4.38 23.85
CA LEU A 45 22.08 5.19 25.08
C LEU A 45 22.07 4.28 26.31
N VAL A 46 21.24 3.22 26.30
CA VAL A 46 21.19 2.24 27.39
C VAL A 46 22.51 1.48 27.52
N GLU A 47 23.07 0.99 26.42
CA GLU A 47 24.34 0.24 26.42
C GLU A 47 25.52 1.08 26.93
N ASN A 48 25.56 2.38 26.63
CA ASN A 48 26.67 3.27 27.00
C ASN A 48 26.37 4.20 28.16
N GLY A 49 25.20 4.10 28.80
CA GLY A 49 24.83 4.98 29.92
C GLY A 49 25.82 4.94 31.08
N HIS A 50 26.52 3.81 31.25
CA HIS A 50 27.56 3.62 32.26
C HIS A 50 28.97 4.04 31.79
N ARG A 51 29.19 4.33 30.49
CA ARG A 51 30.48 4.68 29.88
C ARG A 51 30.43 6.05 29.21
N LEU A 52 29.96 7.06 29.94
CA LEU A 52 29.90 8.43 29.42
C LEU A 52 31.32 9.03 29.34
N PRO A 53 31.72 9.61 28.19
CA PRO A 53 33.03 10.22 28.04
C PRO A 53 33.16 11.46 28.94
N ARG A 54 34.34 11.62 29.56
CA ARG A 54 34.67 12.79 30.40
C ARG A 54 35.44 13.89 29.68
N THR A 55 35.94 13.62 28.48
CA THR A 55 36.72 14.56 27.66
C THR A 55 35.91 15.03 26.45
N VAL A 56 36.19 16.25 25.97
CA VAL A 56 35.55 16.83 24.78
C VAL A 56 35.79 15.96 23.54
N GLY A 57 37.02 15.44 23.37
CA GLY A 57 37.35 14.51 22.28
C GLY A 57 36.61 13.17 22.36
N GLY A 58 36.35 12.67 23.57
CA GLY A 58 35.55 11.46 23.78
C GLY A 58 34.10 11.62 23.33
N TRP A 59 33.51 12.79 23.53
CA TRP A 59 32.16 13.11 23.04
C TRP A 59 32.05 13.11 21.52
N TYR A 60 33.08 13.59 20.82
CA TYR A 60 33.12 13.50 19.35
C TYR A 60 33.06 12.05 18.86
N PHE A 61 33.90 11.16 19.41
CA PHE A 61 33.89 9.74 19.03
C PHE A 61 32.60 9.03 19.42
N TYR A 62 32.02 9.40 20.57
CA TYR A 62 30.73 8.89 21.01
C TYR A 62 29.62 9.22 19.99
N HIS A 63 29.48 10.48 19.60
CA HIS A 63 28.46 10.88 18.62
C HIS A 63 28.73 10.31 17.22
N LYS A 64 29.99 10.25 16.79
CA LYS A 64 30.37 9.63 15.51
C LYS A 64 29.98 8.15 15.48
N LYS A 65 30.27 7.40 16.54
CA LYS A 65 29.90 5.98 16.64
C LYS A 65 28.39 5.80 16.76
N LYS A 66 27.71 6.64 17.56
CA LYS A 66 26.25 6.63 17.70
C LYS A 66 25.56 6.82 16.35
N ASN A 67 25.94 7.84 15.59
CA ASN A 67 25.36 8.13 14.28
C ASN A 67 25.60 7.00 13.28
N TYR A 68 26.80 6.41 13.28
CA TYR A 68 27.11 5.25 12.43
C TYR A 68 26.20 4.05 12.74
N VAL A 69 26.06 3.68 14.01
CA VAL A 69 25.20 2.56 14.44
C VAL A 69 23.74 2.84 14.12
N MET A 70 23.28 4.08 14.30
CA MET A 70 21.92 4.49 14.00
C MET A 70 21.59 4.39 12.51
N ILE A 71 22.45 4.93 11.64
CA ILE A 71 22.25 4.89 10.19
C ILE A 71 22.30 3.45 9.68
N LEU A 72 23.27 2.65 10.11
CA LEU A 72 23.41 1.27 9.66
C LEU A 72 22.17 0.42 10.02
N ASN A 73 21.71 0.51 11.26
CA ASN A 73 20.51 -0.22 11.70
C ASN A 73 19.23 0.35 11.07
N GLY A 74 19.16 1.67 10.90
CA GLY A 74 18.09 2.34 10.15
C GLY A 74 17.98 1.81 8.74
N CYS A 75 19.07 1.79 7.97
CA CYS A 75 19.08 1.26 6.60
C CYS A 75 18.68 -0.23 6.54
N ARG A 76 19.21 -1.06 7.46
CA ARG A 76 18.87 -2.49 7.51
C ARG A 76 17.38 -2.71 7.79
N GLN A 77 16.81 -1.97 8.74
CA GLN A 77 15.39 -2.04 9.06
C GLN A 77 14.53 -1.45 7.93
N GLY A 78 14.95 -0.35 7.32
CA GLY A 78 14.30 0.27 6.16
C GLY A 78 14.19 -0.70 4.98
N LEU A 79 15.28 -1.39 4.61
CA LEU A 79 15.23 -2.40 3.54
C LEU A 79 14.29 -3.56 3.87
N LYS A 80 14.31 -4.04 5.13
CA LYS A 80 13.44 -5.14 5.58
C LYS A 80 11.95 -4.74 5.58
N THR A 81 11.62 -3.56 6.07
CA THR A 81 10.24 -3.08 6.10
C THR A 81 9.77 -2.67 4.71
N GLY A 82 10.61 -1.98 3.94
CA GLY A 82 10.32 -1.57 2.56
C GLY A 82 10.00 -2.75 1.64
N SER A 83 10.82 -3.82 1.68
CA SER A 83 10.56 -5.05 0.92
C SER A 83 9.24 -5.73 1.31
N LYS A 84 8.92 -5.78 2.61
CA LYS A 84 7.63 -6.31 3.09
C LYS A 84 6.44 -5.48 2.59
N TYR A 85 6.55 -4.15 2.62
CA TYR A 85 5.51 -3.25 2.15
C TYR A 85 5.34 -3.36 0.64
N ALA A 86 6.43 -3.35 -0.13
CA ALA A 86 6.40 -3.53 -1.58
C ALA A 86 5.71 -4.84 -1.97
N ALA A 87 6.09 -5.96 -1.32
CA ALA A 87 5.47 -7.26 -1.56
C ALA A 87 3.98 -7.27 -1.17
N GLY A 88 3.63 -6.74 0.01
CA GLY A 88 2.25 -6.72 0.50
C GLY A 88 1.33 -5.86 -0.37
N VAL A 89 1.79 -4.67 -0.77
CA VAL A 89 1.04 -3.77 -1.65
C VAL A 89 0.86 -4.38 -3.04
N THR A 90 1.93 -4.94 -3.62
CA THR A 90 1.86 -5.61 -4.92
C THR A 90 0.92 -6.81 -4.88
N ALA A 91 0.95 -7.61 -3.80
CA ALA A 91 0.05 -8.74 -3.61
C ALA A 91 -1.41 -8.29 -3.49
N PHE A 92 -1.68 -7.19 -2.78
CA PHE A 92 -3.03 -6.63 -2.65
C PHE A 92 -3.59 -6.21 -4.02
N PHE A 93 -2.89 -5.35 -4.76
CA PHE A 93 -3.37 -4.91 -6.07
C PHE A 93 -3.34 -6.02 -7.14
N GLY A 94 -2.46 -7.01 -6.98
CA GLY A 94 -2.44 -8.21 -7.83
C GLY A 94 -3.69 -9.06 -7.61
N MET A 95 -4.10 -9.26 -6.35
CA MET A 95 -5.34 -9.96 -6.02
C MET A 95 -6.58 -9.18 -6.47
N GLU A 96 -6.56 -7.86 -6.38
CA GLU A 96 -7.62 -7.00 -6.91
C GLU A 96 -7.79 -7.21 -8.44
N TYR A 97 -6.67 -7.21 -9.17
CA TYR A 97 -6.67 -7.51 -10.62
C TYR A 97 -7.19 -8.93 -10.93
N LEU A 98 -6.81 -9.93 -10.13
CA LEU A 98 -7.33 -11.29 -10.30
C LEU A 98 -8.85 -11.35 -10.11
N PHE A 99 -9.41 -10.59 -9.18
CA PHE A 99 -10.87 -10.54 -8.97
C PHE A 99 -11.59 -9.81 -10.09
N ASP A 100 -11.04 -8.71 -10.60
CA ASP A 100 -11.61 -7.98 -11.73
C ASP A 100 -11.67 -8.85 -12.99
N VAL A 101 -10.61 -9.62 -13.28
CA VAL A 101 -10.53 -10.48 -14.48
C VAL A 101 -11.30 -11.79 -14.32
N TYR A 102 -11.12 -12.51 -13.20
CA TYR A 102 -11.57 -13.89 -13.06
C TYR A 102 -13.00 -14.03 -12.53
N LEU A 103 -13.42 -13.18 -11.58
CA LEU A 103 -14.70 -13.35 -10.89
C LEU A 103 -15.85 -12.59 -11.53
N ARG A 104 -15.59 -11.42 -12.14
CA ARG A 104 -16.65 -10.53 -12.59
C ARG A 104 -16.46 -9.96 -14.00
N ASN A 105 -15.69 -10.65 -14.84
CA ASN A 105 -15.66 -10.39 -16.29
C ASN A 105 -15.35 -8.92 -16.65
N ASN A 106 -14.28 -8.36 -16.06
CA ASN A 106 -13.81 -6.97 -16.24
C ASN A 106 -14.72 -5.86 -15.67
N THR A 107 -15.59 -6.16 -14.70
CA THR A 107 -16.29 -5.08 -13.96
C THR A 107 -15.39 -4.53 -12.85
N ILE A 108 -15.09 -3.24 -12.91
CA ILE A 108 -14.30 -2.50 -11.91
C ILE A 108 -15.27 -1.87 -10.90
N ASP A 109 -15.14 -2.25 -9.62
CA ASP A 109 -15.98 -1.77 -8.50
C ASP A 109 -15.23 -1.68 -7.17
N PHE A 110 -15.72 -0.86 -6.23
CA PHE A 110 -15.30 -0.86 -4.83
C PHE A 110 -15.47 -2.22 -4.12
N LEU A 111 -16.45 -3.04 -4.53
CA LEU A 111 -16.70 -4.35 -3.91
C LEU A 111 -15.53 -5.31 -4.10
N ASN A 112 -14.86 -5.25 -5.26
CA ASN A 112 -13.72 -6.13 -5.55
C ASN A 112 -12.55 -5.78 -4.63
N THR A 113 -12.26 -4.48 -4.48
CA THR A 113 -11.26 -3.96 -3.54
C THR A 113 -11.58 -4.32 -2.08
N THR A 114 -12.86 -4.27 -1.70
CA THR A 114 -13.32 -4.65 -0.37
C THR A 114 -13.09 -6.15 -0.12
N LEU A 115 -13.46 -6.99 -1.08
CA LEU A 115 -13.27 -8.44 -1.01
C LEU A 115 -11.79 -8.81 -0.93
N THR A 116 -10.94 -8.14 -1.72
CA THR A 116 -9.48 -8.27 -1.63
C THR A 116 -8.96 -7.94 -0.24
N GLY A 117 -9.44 -6.85 0.38
CA GLY A 117 -9.09 -6.47 1.75
C GLY A 117 -9.47 -7.51 2.80
N VAL A 118 -10.68 -8.07 2.68
CA VAL A 118 -11.16 -9.15 3.57
C VAL A 118 -10.30 -10.41 3.42
N ILE A 119 -10.01 -10.83 2.18
CA ILE A 119 -9.25 -12.04 1.90
C ILE A 119 -7.80 -11.89 2.32
N MET A 120 -7.14 -10.77 2.00
CA MET A 120 -5.78 -10.49 2.43
C MET A 120 -5.66 -10.44 3.95
N ALA A 121 -6.63 -9.84 4.66
CA ALA A 121 -6.66 -9.82 6.12
C ALA A 121 -6.86 -11.22 6.72
N GLY A 122 -7.73 -12.04 6.11
CA GLY A 122 -7.94 -13.42 6.51
C GLY A 122 -6.71 -14.31 6.29
N LEU A 123 -6.07 -14.18 5.12
CA LEU A 123 -4.81 -14.86 4.80
C LEU A 123 -3.71 -14.46 5.78
N TYR A 124 -3.57 -13.17 6.07
CA TYR A 124 -2.62 -12.67 7.04
C TYR A 124 -2.83 -13.28 8.43
N GLY A 125 -4.09 -13.34 8.90
CA GLY A 125 -4.43 -13.96 10.17
C GLY A 125 -4.11 -15.44 10.24
N ARG A 126 -4.31 -16.18 9.13
CA ARG A 126 -3.95 -17.59 9.03
C ARG A 126 -2.44 -17.81 9.04
N LEU A 127 -1.69 -17.01 8.28
CA LEU A 127 -0.22 -17.11 8.20
C LEU A 127 0.47 -16.82 9.54
N HIS A 128 -0.08 -15.88 10.31
CA HIS A 128 0.47 -15.50 11.62
C HIS A 128 -0.20 -16.21 12.81
N GLN A 129 -1.02 -17.23 12.54
CA GLN A 129 -1.71 -18.03 13.57
C GLN A 129 -2.41 -17.17 14.64
N LEU A 130 -3.08 -16.08 14.21
CA LEU A 130 -3.75 -15.17 15.12
C LEU A 130 -4.94 -15.85 15.81
N SER A 131 -5.25 -15.41 17.03
CA SER A 131 -6.43 -15.92 17.74
C SER A 131 -7.72 -15.63 16.97
N ARG A 132 -8.79 -16.40 17.24
CA ARG A 132 -10.08 -16.23 16.53
C ARG A 132 -10.59 -14.79 16.61
N VAL A 133 -10.50 -14.17 17.79
CA VAL A 133 -10.94 -12.78 18.02
C VAL A 133 -10.06 -11.79 17.26
N GLN A 134 -8.74 -11.98 17.27
CA GLN A 134 -7.81 -11.12 16.53
C GLN A 134 -8.03 -11.21 15.02
N SER A 135 -8.24 -12.42 14.50
CA SER A 135 -8.52 -12.65 13.07
C SER A 135 -9.81 -11.96 12.64
N ILE A 136 -10.89 -12.06 13.42
CA ILE A 136 -12.15 -11.35 13.14
C ILE A 136 -11.94 -9.84 13.13
N ASN A 137 -11.22 -9.29 14.11
CA ASN A 137 -10.92 -7.87 14.16
C ASN A 137 -10.06 -7.40 12.98
N TYR A 138 -9.10 -8.23 12.55
CA TYR A 138 -8.29 -7.96 11.37
C TYR A 138 -9.13 -7.96 10.09
N ILE A 139 -10.02 -8.94 9.94
CA ILE A 139 -10.94 -9.02 8.79
C ILE A 139 -11.86 -7.80 8.76
N LYS A 140 -12.44 -7.39 9.90
CA LYS A 140 -13.29 -6.19 9.98
C LYS A 140 -12.53 -4.93 9.57
N LYS A 141 -11.31 -4.75 10.07
CA LYS A 141 -10.45 -3.62 9.70
C LYS A 141 -10.04 -3.67 8.22
N GLY A 142 -9.69 -4.84 7.71
CA GLY A 142 -9.36 -5.05 6.30
C GLY A 142 -10.52 -4.77 5.36
N GLY A 143 -11.72 -5.20 5.72
CA GLY A 143 -12.95 -4.88 4.99
C GLY A 143 -13.28 -3.39 5.01
N PHE A 144 -13.18 -2.73 6.17
CA PHE A 144 -13.40 -1.29 6.27
C PHE A 144 -12.39 -0.49 5.41
N LEU A 145 -11.10 -0.80 5.50
CA LEU A 145 -10.07 -0.15 4.70
C LEU A 145 -10.25 -0.42 3.20
N GLY A 146 -10.57 -1.66 2.82
CA GLY A 146 -10.84 -2.02 1.44
C GLY A 146 -12.04 -1.27 0.86
N LEU A 147 -13.10 -1.09 1.66
CA LEU A 147 -14.26 -0.29 1.29
C LEU A 147 -13.89 1.19 1.12
N SER A 148 -13.14 1.78 2.07
CA SER A 148 -12.71 3.18 1.97
C SER A 148 -11.85 3.43 0.72
N ILE A 149 -10.92 2.53 0.43
CA ILE A 149 -10.05 2.62 -0.76
C ILE A 149 -10.89 2.44 -2.03
N GLY A 150 -11.77 1.44 -2.07
CA GLY A 150 -12.62 1.17 -3.23
C GLY A 150 -13.53 2.35 -3.57
N ILE A 151 -14.21 2.94 -2.59
CA ILE A 151 -15.03 4.15 -2.80
C ILE A 151 -14.17 5.31 -3.32
N THR A 152 -12.96 5.49 -2.78
CA THR A 152 -12.05 6.55 -3.22
C THR A 152 -11.62 6.33 -4.68
N GLN A 153 -11.34 5.08 -5.09
CA GLN A 153 -11.00 4.75 -6.46
C GLN A 153 -12.18 5.02 -7.42
N ASP A 154 -13.40 4.66 -7.03
CA ASP A 154 -14.61 4.89 -7.82
C ASP A 154 -14.90 6.39 -7.94
N LEU A 155 -14.72 7.17 -6.89
CA LEU A 155 -14.81 8.64 -6.93
C LEU A 155 -13.74 9.25 -7.87
N MET A 156 -12.53 8.71 -7.89
CA MET A 156 -11.50 9.15 -8.85
C MET A 156 -11.89 8.82 -10.29
N ILE A 157 -12.48 7.66 -10.57
CA ILE A 157 -13.02 7.32 -11.90
C ILE A 157 -14.13 8.31 -12.28
N TRP A 158 -15.02 8.62 -11.34
CA TRP A 158 -16.12 9.55 -11.57
C TRP A 158 -15.63 10.98 -11.86
N THR A 159 -14.71 11.54 -11.07
CA THR A 159 -14.20 12.91 -11.32
C THR A 159 -13.51 13.08 -12.67
N ARG A 160 -12.99 11.98 -13.23
CA ARG A 160 -12.33 11.92 -14.55
C ARG A 160 -13.29 11.70 -15.73
N GLY A 161 -14.58 11.49 -15.49
CA GLY A 161 -15.54 11.21 -16.57
C GLY A 161 -15.69 9.74 -16.94
N GLY A 162 -15.15 8.81 -16.14
CA GLY A 162 -15.21 7.37 -16.40
C GLY A 162 -16.60 6.76 -16.18
N TYR A 163 -16.81 5.59 -16.76
CA TYR A 163 -18.04 4.81 -16.62
C TYR A 163 -18.06 4.04 -15.29
N ILE A 164 -19.14 4.22 -14.52
CA ILE A 164 -19.41 3.44 -13.30
C ILE A 164 -20.80 2.85 -13.44
N TRP A 165 -20.88 1.51 -13.54
CA TRP A 165 -22.11 0.84 -13.95
C TRP A 165 -23.25 1.01 -12.94
N TYR A 166 -22.96 0.99 -11.62
CA TYR A 166 -24.00 1.09 -10.60
C TYR A 166 -24.56 2.51 -10.49
N LEU A 167 -23.73 3.55 -10.66
CA LEU A 167 -24.20 4.94 -10.74
C LEU A 167 -25.06 5.16 -11.99
N HIS A 168 -24.65 4.58 -13.12
CA HIS A 168 -25.44 4.65 -14.34
C HIS A 168 -26.78 3.93 -14.20
N LYS A 169 -26.81 2.76 -13.53
CA LYS A 169 -28.06 2.03 -13.22
C LYS A 169 -29.00 2.82 -12.30
N LEU A 170 -28.44 3.66 -11.41
CA LEU A 170 -29.18 4.59 -10.56
C LEU A 170 -29.61 5.88 -11.29
N GLY A 171 -29.30 6.03 -12.58
CA GLY A 171 -29.65 7.20 -13.38
C GLY A 171 -28.73 8.40 -13.19
N ILE A 172 -27.65 8.27 -12.40
CA ILE A 172 -26.67 9.34 -12.17
C ILE A 172 -25.69 9.33 -13.33
N LYS A 173 -25.96 10.18 -14.33
CA LYS A 173 -25.05 10.38 -15.47
C LYS A 173 -23.97 11.39 -15.10
N ASN A 174 -22.73 11.01 -15.35
CA ASN A 174 -21.60 11.90 -15.16
C ASN A 174 -21.61 12.99 -16.26
N PRO A 175 -21.59 14.29 -15.91
CA PRO A 175 -21.65 15.38 -16.89
C PRO A 175 -20.43 15.40 -17.84
N ARG A 176 -19.32 14.75 -17.46
CA ARG A 176 -18.10 14.64 -18.28
C ARG A 176 -18.00 13.33 -19.06
N PHE A 177 -19.04 12.51 -19.05
CA PHE A 177 -19.03 11.21 -19.72
C PHE A 177 -18.98 11.35 -21.24
N GLN A 178 -17.82 11.08 -21.85
CA GLN A 178 -17.69 10.97 -23.30
C GLN A 178 -17.94 9.52 -23.73
N LYS A 179 -18.96 9.29 -24.58
CA LYS A 179 -19.29 7.96 -25.10
C LYS A 179 -18.14 7.49 -26.00
N GLN A 180 -17.51 6.39 -25.62
CA GLN A 180 -16.42 5.76 -26.37
C GLN A 180 -16.92 5.34 -27.76
N SER A 181 -16.42 5.97 -28.83
CA SER A 181 -16.63 5.51 -30.20
C SER A 181 -15.89 4.18 -30.39
N GLU A 182 -16.54 3.23 -31.05
CA GLU A 182 -16.05 1.89 -31.36
C GLU A 182 -14.60 1.92 -31.86
N SER A 183 -13.74 1.06 -31.30
CA SER A 183 -12.36 0.92 -31.74
C SER A 183 -12.30 0.43 -33.19
N PRO A 184 -11.52 1.05 -34.09
CA PRO A 184 -11.37 0.60 -35.49
C PRO A 184 -10.62 -0.74 -35.65
N PHE A 185 -10.20 -1.39 -34.57
CA PHE A 185 -9.54 -2.70 -34.59
C PHE A 185 -10.41 -3.76 -33.90
N LYS A 186 -11.52 -4.10 -34.56
CA LYS A 186 -12.05 -5.46 -34.54
C LYS A 186 -11.71 -6.08 -35.89
N ALA A 187 -10.66 -6.88 -35.92
CA ALA A 187 -10.36 -7.90 -36.93
C ALA A 187 -9.56 -8.99 -36.24
#